data_AF-A0A6B1GK00-F1
#
_entry.id   AF-A0A6B1GK00-F1
#
_cell.length_a   1.000
_cell.length_b   1.000
_cell.length_c   1.000
_cell.angle_alpha   90.00
_cell.angle_beta   90.00
_cell.angle_gamma   90.00
#
_symmetry.space_group_name_H-M   'P 1'
#
loop_
_entity.id
_entity.type
_entity.pdbx_description
1 polymer ?
#
loop_
_entity_poly.entity_id
_entity_poly.type
_entity_poly.pdbx_seq_one_letter_code
_entity_poly.pdbx_strand_id
1 'polypeptide(L)'
;MVRIGKYKYMYTHGKDEQLFDLSNDPQEEKNIANESGYLQIKAKLKQALHESWNPEEVDQRVRLSQRRRIAINDTPGESPSWDYIYRKGDNERFVRNRQVDSTKGKYQLPRTSPIPPDLPSLSQVQIDDAMRQGVLP
;
A
#
# COMPACT_ATOMS: atom_id res chain seq x y z
N MET A 1 -10.08 -13.32 -12.86
CA MET A 1 -9.33 -13.60 -14.11
C MET A 1 -9.35 -15.08 -14.35
N VAL A 2 -9.61 -15.53 -15.58
CA VAL A 2 -9.52 -16.94 -15.99
C VAL A 2 -8.63 -17.01 -17.23
N ARG A 3 -7.74 -18.00 -17.27
CA ARG A 3 -6.87 -18.28 -18.41
C ARG A 3 -7.04 -19.72 -18.84
N ILE A 4 -7.38 -19.93 -20.12
CA ILE A 4 -7.48 -21.26 -20.73
C ILE A 4 -6.78 -21.21 -22.09
N GLY A 5 -5.74 -22.02 -22.24
CA GLY A 5 -4.88 -22.00 -23.43
C GLY A 5 -4.25 -20.63 -23.65
N LYS A 6 -4.41 -20.09 -24.87
CA LYS A 6 -3.89 -18.78 -25.26
C LYS A 6 -4.77 -17.60 -24.83
N TYR A 7 -5.98 -17.85 -24.35
CA TYR A 7 -6.91 -16.78 -24.02
C TYR A 7 -6.87 -16.43 -22.53
N LYS A 8 -6.78 -15.14 -22.24
CA LYS A 8 -6.91 -14.58 -20.89
C LYS A 8 -8.14 -13.69 -20.83
N TYR A 9 -9.04 -13.99 -19.91
CA TYR A 9 -10.29 -13.27 -19.69
C TYR A 9 -10.30 -12.60 -18.32
N MET A 10 -10.59 -11.30 -18.32
CA MET A 10 -10.74 -10.47 -17.14
C MET A 10 -12.21 -10.09 -17.00
N TYR A 11 -12.79 -10.50 -15.87
CA TYR A 11 -14.11 -10.07 -15.44
C TYR A 11 -13.95 -9.25 -14.18
N THR A 12 -14.41 -8.00 -14.25
CA THR A 12 -14.53 -7.09 -13.12
C THR A 12 -16.00 -6.74 -12.99
N HIS A 13 -16.60 -7.03 -11.84
CA HIS A 13 -18.03 -6.86 -11.65
C HIS A 13 -18.44 -5.39 -11.86
N GLY A 14 -19.44 -5.16 -12.71
CA GLY A 14 -19.91 -3.81 -13.07
C GLY A 14 -18.98 -3.01 -13.99
N LYS A 15 -18.00 -3.64 -14.63
CA LYS A 15 -17.09 -3.01 -15.61
C LYS A 15 -17.08 -3.79 -16.92
N ASP A 16 -16.55 -3.15 -17.96
CA ASP A 16 -16.38 -3.79 -19.26
C ASP A 16 -15.47 -5.00 -19.18
N GLU A 17 -15.86 -6.04 -19.90
CA GLU A 17 -15.13 -7.29 -19.97
C GLU A 17 -13.88 -7.14 -20.85
N GLN A 18 -12.81 -7.84 -20.49
CA GLN A 18 -11.59 -7.85 -21.31
C GLN A 18 -11.19 -9.27 -21.66
N LEU A 19 -10.78 -9.46 -22.92
CA LEU A 19 -10.31 -10.72 -23.46
C LEU A 19 -9.08 -10.45 -24.32
N PHE A 20 -8.04 -11.25 -24.14
CA PHE A 20 -6.77 -11.14 -24.88
C PHE A 20 -6.36 -12.51 -25.43
N ASP A 21 -5.81 -12.52 -26.65
CA ASP A 21 -5.15 -13.68 -27.26
C ASP A 21 -3.65 -13.56 -27.07
N LEU A 22 -3.10 -14.17 -26.02
CA LEU A 22 -1.70 -14.04 -25.62
C LEU A 22 -0.70 -14.65 -26.62
N SER A 23 -1.15 -15.44 -27.59
CA SER A 23 -0.27 -15.93 -28.65
C SER A 23 0.00 -14.86 -29.71
N ASN A 24 -0.99 -14.01 -30.00
CA ASN A 24 -0.90 -12.96 -31.02
C ASN A 24 -0.67 -11.57 -30.42
N ASP A 25 -1.05 -11.38 -29.16
CA ASP A 25 -0.91 -10.14 -28.39
C ASP A 25 -0.38 -10.45 -26.97
N PRO A 26 0.94 -10.73 -26.83
CA PRO A 26 1.55 -11.01 -25.53
C PRO A 26 1.54 -9.81 -24.56
N GLN A 27 1.37 -8.60 -25.08
CA GLN A 27 1.39 -7.34 -24.33
C GLN A 27 -0.01 -6.89 -23.87
N GLU A 28 -1.06 -7.62 -24.27
CA GLU A 28 -2.45 -7.33 -23.90
C GLU A 28 -2.90 -5.92 -24.34
N GLU A 29 -2.41 -5.46 -25.50
CA GLU A 29 -2.71 -4.13 -26.03
C GLU A 29 -4.10 -4.06 -26.66
N LYS A 30 -4.61 -5.18 -27.18
CA LYS A 30 -5.87 -5.24 -27.93
C LYS A 30 -6.92 -6.06 -27.19
N ASN A 31 -7.92 -5.37 -26.64
CA ASN A 31 -9.11 -6.03 -26.09
C ASN A 31 -10.03 -6.55 -27.22
N ILE A 32 -10.13 -7.87 -27.33
CA ILE A 32 -10.94 -8.57 -28.35
C ILE A 32 -12.30 -9.06 -27.80
N ALA A 33 -12.72 -8.63 -26.61
CA ALA A 33 -13.93 -9.13 -25.94
C ALA A 33 -15.25 -8.86 -26.68
N ASN A 34 -15.29 -7.86 -27.55
CA ASN A 34 -16.49 -7.47 -28.30
C ASN A 34 -16.41 -7.84 -29.79
N GLU A 35 -15.33 -8.47 -30.23
CA GLU A 35 -15.18 -8.94 -31.60
C GLU A 35 -16.02 -10.21 -31.83
N SER A 36 -16.82 -10.23 -32.89
CA SER A 36 -17.81 -11.28 -33.16
C SER A 36 -17.20 -12.69 -33.19
N GLY A 37 -15.98 -12.83 -33.70
CA GLY A 37 -15.25 -14.10 -33.75
C GLY A 37 -14.86 -14.69 -32.40
N TYR A 38 -14.91 -13.91 -31.31
CA TYR A 38 -14.46 -14.31 -29.98
C TYR A 38 -15.59 -14.41 -28.94
N LEU A 39 -16.85 -14.20 -29.34
CA LEU A 39 -17.99 -14.25 -28.42
C LEU A 39 -18.18 -15.62 -27.77
N GLN A 40 -17.95 -16.70 -28.52
CA GLN A 40 -18.10 -18.07 -28.00
C GLN A 40 -17.04 -18.40 -26.94
N ILE A 41 -15.77 -18.06 -27.20
CA ILE A 41 -14.69 -18.29 -26.23
C ILE A 41 -14.87 -17.40 -24.99
N LYS A 42 -15.32 -16.15 -25.16
CA LYS A 42 -15.68 -15.27 -24.04
C LYS A 42 -16.76 -15.88 -23.17
N ALA A 43 -17.85 -16.37 -23.77
CA ALA A 43 -18.94 -17.01 -23.04
C ALA A 43 -18.48 -18.24 -22.26
N LYS A 44 -17.64 -19.10 -22.87
CA LYS A 44 -17.06 -20.27 -22.21
C LYS A 44 -16.19 -19.88 -21.01
N LEU A 45 -15.32 -18.88 -21.16
CA LEU A 45 -14.45 -18.40 -20.08
C LEU A 45 -15.27 -17.75 -18.96
N LYS A 46 -16.31 -16.99 -19.31
CA LYS A 46 -17.24 -16.38 -18.35
C LYS A 46 -18.02 -17.44 -17.55
N GLN A 47 -18.48 -18.49 -18.21
CA GLN A 47 -19.15 -19.61 -17.54
C GLN A 47 -18.19 -20.29 -16.54
N ALA A 48 -16.99 -20.69 -16.99
CA ALA A 48 -16.01 -21.32 -16.13
C ALA A 48 -15.63 -20.44 -14.92
N LEU A 49 -15.61 -19.11 -15.12
CA LEU A 49 -15.39 -18.14 -14.06
C LEU A 49 -16.53 -18.17 -13.02
N HIS A 50 -17.79 -18.16 -13.46
CA HIS A 50 -18.96 -18.16 -12.57
C HIS A 50 -19.27 -19.52 -11.93
N GLU A 51 -18.73 -20.62 -12.45
CA GLU A 51 -18.77 -21.93 -11.78
C GLU A 51 -17.98 -21.93 -10.46
N SER A 52 -16.90 -21.13 -10.38
CA SER A 52 -16.02 -21.11 -9.20
C SER A 52 -16.38 -20.05 -8.16
N TRP A 53 -17.01 -18.94 -8.58
CA TRP A 53 -17.37 -17.85 -7.64
C TRP A 53 -18.54 -16.99 -8.13
N ASN A 54 -19.33 -16.50 -7.18
CA ASN A 54 -20.40 -15.53 -7.40
C ASN A 54 -19.89 -14.10 -7.14
N PRO A 55 -19.93 -13.19 -8.13
CA PRO A 55 -19.39 -11.85 -7.96
C PRO A 55 -20.17 -10.95 -7.00
N GLU A 56 -21.48 -11.10 -6.96
CA GLU A 56 -22.34 -10.33 -6.05
C GLU A 56 -22.06 -10.74 -4.59
N GLU A 57 -21.95 -12.05 -4.34
CA GLU A 57 -21.61 -12.57 -3.01
C GLU A 57 -20.24 -12.07 -2.54
N VAL A 58 -19.24 -12.07 -3.43
CA VAL A 58 -17.89 -11.59 -3.10
C VAL A 58 -17.90 -10.09 -2.81
N ASP A 59 -18.57 -9.25 -3.60
CA ASP A 59 -18.68 -7.80 -3.34
C ASP A 59 -19.30 -7.54 -1.97
N GLN A 60 -20.41 -8.20 -1.64
CA GLN A 60 -21.08 -8.07 -0.34
C GLN A 60 -20.16 -8.45 0.82
N ARG A 61 -19.46 -9.59 0.72
CA ARG A 61 -18.50 -10.06 1.75
C ARG A 61 -17.34 -9.09 1.93
N VAL A 62 -16.79 -8.57 0.84
CA VAL A 62 -15.69 -7.60 0.86
C VAL A 62 -16.15 -6.30 1.54
N ARG A 63 -17.31 -5.75 1.17
CA ARG A 63 -17.85 -4.53 1.79
C ARG A 63 -18.13 -4.71 3.27
N LEU A 64 -18.71 -5.85 3.68
CA LEU A 64 -18.93 -6.16 5.08
C LEU A 64 -17.60 -6.23 5.85
N SER A 65 -16.59 -6.89 5.27
CA SER A 65 -15.25 -6.97 5.85
C SER A 65 -14.59 -5.59 6.00
N GLN A 66 -14.74 -4.71 5.01
CA GLN A 66 -14.28 -3.32 5.07
C GLN A 66 -14.96 -2.55 6.20
N ARG A 67 -16.30 -2.57 6.27
CA ARG A 67 -17.07 -1.89 7.34
C ARG A 67 -16.64 -2.36 8.73
N ARG A 68 -16.45 -3.68 8.90
CA ARG A 68 -15.98 -4.25 10.17
C ARG A 68 -14.59 -3.74 10.56
N ARG A 69 -13.65 -3.69 9.61
CA ARG A 69 -12.29 -3.19 9.89
C ARG A 69 -12.28 -1.70 10.23
N ILE A 70 -13.09 -0.90 9.54
CA ILE A 70 -13.24 0.53 9.84
C ILE A 70 -13.78 0.69 11.27
N ALA A 71 -14.85 -0.01 11.63
CA ALA A 71 -15.42 0.06 12.98
C ALA A 71 -14.42 -0.36 14.09
N ILE A 72 -13.63 -1.41 13.85
CA ILE A 72 -12.57 -1.84 14.79
C ILE A 72 -11.48 -0.77 14.89
N ASN A 73 -11.06 -0.21 13.77
CA ASN A 73 -10.01 0.82 13.72
C ASN A 73 -10.45 2.12 14.41
N ASP A 74 -11.73 2.46 14.33
CA ASP A 74 -12.29 3.68 14.93
C ASP A 74 -12.66 3.49 16.41
N THR A 75 -12.44 2.29 16.97
CA THR A 75 -12.72 2.01 18.38
C THR A 75 -11.73 2.78 19.26
N PRO A 76 -12.19 3.61 20.21
CA PRO A 76 -11.31 4.35 21.10
C PRO A 76 -10.48 3.43 22.01
N GLY A 77 -9.23 3.79 22.28
CA GLY A 77 -8.34 3.05 23.17
C GLY A 77 -6.91 3.00 22.64
N GLU A 78 -6.03 2.30 23.35
CA GLU A 78 -4.70 1.99 22.85
C GLU A 78 -4.80 0.91 21.75
N SER A 79 -4.32 1.24 20.56
CA SER A 79 -4.23 0.27 19.47
C SER A 79 -3.13 -0.76 19.77
N PRO A 80 -3.43 -2.07 19.75
CA PRO A 80 -2.39 -3.08 19.92
C PRO A 80 -1.40 -3.03 18.75
N SER A 81 -0.11 -3.18 19.02
CA SER A 81 0.89 -3.41 17.97
C SER A 81 0.77 -4.85 17.45
N TRP A 82 0.67 -5.00 16.14
CA TRP A 82 0.71 -6.29 15.45
C TRP A 82 2.08 -6.59 14.83
N ASP A 83 3.10 -5.79 15.19
CA ASP A 83 4.46 -6.03 14.73
C ASP A 83 4.97 -7.36 15.27
N TYR A 84 5.55 -8.18 14.38
CA TYR A 84 6.20 -9.40 14.80
C TYR A 84 7.49 -9.09 15.57
N ILE A 85 7.55 -9.53 16.82
CA ILE A 85 8.71 -9.37 17.70
C ILE A 85 9.40 -10.73 17.83
N TYR A 86 10.59 -10.87 17.25
CA TYR A 86 11.35 -12.12 17.33
C TYR A 86 12.02 -12.30 18.70
N ARG A 87 12.64 -11.25 19.24
CA ARG A 87 13.26 -11.24 20.58
C ARG A 87 12.72 -10.10 21.42
N LYS A 88 12.69 -10.32 22.74
CA LYS A 88 12.36 -9.26 23.71
C LYS A 88 13.30 -8.05 23.49
N GLY A 89 12.72 -6.88 23.25
CA GLY A 89 13.44 -5.62 22.98
C GLY A 89 13.68 -5.30 21.51
N ASP A 90 13.33 -6.18 20.56
CA ASP A 90 13.48 -5.88 19.12
C ASP A 90 12.57 -4.72 18.65
N ASN A 91 11.47 -4.47 19.35
CA ASN A 91 10.59 -3.33 19.14
C ASN A 91 11.25 -1.98 19.49
N GLU A 92 12.27 -1.98 20.33
CA GLU A 92 13.01 -0.79 20.74
C GLU A 92 14.33 -0.60 19.99
N ARG A 93 14.72 -1.61 19.21
CA ARG A 93 15.98 -1.70 18.49
C ARG A 93 15.77 -1.25 17.04
N PHE A 94 16.64 -0.34 16.57
CA PHE A 94 16.54 0.32 15.26
C PHE A 94 15.29 1.19 15.10
N VAL A 95 15.10 1.74 13.89
CA VAL A 95 13.94 2.58 13.56
C VAL A 95 12.74 1.69 13.33
N ARG A 96 11.73 1.85 14.19
CA ARG A 96 10.40 1.23 14.05
C ARG A 96 9.34 2.33 14.09
N ASN A 97 8.86 2.67 15.29
CA ASN A 97 7.91 3.75 15.56
C ASN A 97 8.57 4.98 16.23
N ARG A 98 9.87 5.20 15.98
CA ARG A 98 10.64 6.34 16.52
C ARG A 98 11.24 7.16 15.40
N GLN A 99 11.58 8.41 15.71
CA GLN A 99 12.25 9.31 14.78
C GLN A 99 13.61 8.76 14.33
N VAL A 100 13.87 8.89 13.04
CA VAL A 100 15.01 8.30 12.33
C VAL A 100 16.34 8.88 12.83
N ASP A 101 16.38 10.19 13.09
CA ASP A 101 17.64 10.93 13.28
C ASP A 101 18.36 10.58 14.59
N SER A 102 17.61 10.50 15.70
CA SER A 102 18.16 10.12 17.01
C SER A 102 18.67 8.68 17.02
N THR A 103 18.02 7.79 16.28
CA THR A 103 18.41 6.38 16.16
C THR A 103 19.71 6.23 15.38
N LYS A 104 19.88 6.97 14.28
CA LYS A 104 21.10 6.94 13.46
C LYS A 104 22.33 7.32 14.27
N GLY A 105 22.31 8.46 14.98
CA GLY A 105 23.44 8.88 15.80
C GLY A 105 23.80 7.89 16.91
N LYS A 106 22.80 7.27 17.55
CA LYS A 106 23.01 6.31 18.65
C LYS A 106 23.70 5.02 18.20
N TYR A 107 23.41 4.56 16.99
CA TYR A 107 23.93 3.31 16.44
C TYR A 107 25.04 3.51 15.38
N GLN A 108 25.46 4.75 15.13
CA GLN A 108 26.59 5.05 14.24
C GLN A 108 27.89 4.49 14.82
N LEU A 109 28.63 3.75 13.99
CA LEU A 109 29.97 3.25 14.27
C LEU A 109 30.90 3.61 13.10
N PRO A 110 32.11 4.15 13.36
CA PRO A 110 32.63 4.54 14.67
C PRO A 110 31.85 5.70 15.29
N ARG A 111 31.87 5.80 16.63
CA ARG A 111 31.18 6.90 17.33
C ARG A 111 31.88 8.22 16.99
N THR A 112 31.12 9.15 16.41
CA THR A 112 31.58 10.52 16.11
C THR A 112 30.98 11.50 17.10
N SER A 113 31.80 12.42 17.60
CA SER A 113 31.29 13.54 18.41
C SER A 113 30.35 14.41 17.57
N PRO A 114 29.26 14.97 18.16
CA PRO A 114 28.43 15.93 17.47
C PRO A 114 29.30 17.12 17.02
N ILE A 115 29.18 17.50 15.76
CA ILE A 115 29.79 18.73 15.25
C ILE A 115 28.95 19.88 15.82
N PRO A 116 29.56 20.87 16.51
CA PRO A 116 28.82 22.03 16.98
C PRO A 116 28.18 22.76 15.79
N PRO A 117 27.00 23.40 15.96
CA PRO A 117 26.43 24.21 14.90
C PRO A 117 27.40 25.33 14.51
N ASP A 118 27.49 25.64 13.21
CA ASP A 118 28.29 26.77 12.72
C ASP A 118 27.71 28.14 13.13
N LEU A 119 26.52 28.15 13.74
CA LEU A 119 25.82 29.35 14.17
C LEU A 119 26.37 29.85 15.52
N PRO A 120 26.43 31.18 15.72
CA PRO A 120 26.79 31.75 17.01
C PRO A 120 25.76 31.35 18.07
N SER A 121 26.18 31.26 19.33
CA SER A 121 25.26 31.06 20.44
C SER A 121 24.30 32.24 20.54
N LEU A 122 23.02 32.01 20.31
CA LEU A 122 21.98 33.02 20.45
C LEU A 122 21.46 33.05 21.89
N SER A 123 21.30 34.24 22.44
CA SER A 123 20.57 34.43 23.70
C SER A 123 19.07 34.16 23.50
N GLN A 124 18.37 33.82 24.58
CA GLN A 124 16.93 33.56 24.53
C GLN A 124 16.13 34.69 23.85
N VAL A 125 16.52 35.95 24.11
CA VAL A 125 15.90 37.13 23.51
C VAL A 125 16.08 37.16 21.99
N GLN A 126 17.25 36.79 21.48
CA GLN A 126 17.52 36.74 20.03
C GLN A 126 16.74 35.62 19.35
N ILE A 127 16.55 34.48 20.03
CA ILE A 127 15.73 33.37 19.52
C ILE A 127 14.26 33.81 19.42
N ASP A 128 13.74 34.44 20.47
CA ASP A 128 12.34 34.88 20.52
C ASP A 128 12.02 35.98 19.50
N ASP A 129 13.01 36.83 19.18
CA ASP A 129 12.88 37.85 18.13
C ASP A 129 12.96 37.23 16.73
N ALA A 130 13.89 36.30 16.50
CA ALA A 130 14.01 35.57 15.24
C ALA A 130 12.76 34.74 14.91
N MET A 131 12.17 34.08 15.91
CA MET A 131 10.92 33.32 15.75
C MET A 131 9.72 34.22 15.42
N ARG A 132 9.72 35.48 15.87
CA ARG A 132 8.69 36.47 15.55
C ARG A 132 8.86 37.08 14.16
N GLN A 133 10.10 37.32 13.75
CA GLN A 133 10.42 37.97 12.48
C GLN A 133 10.60 36.98 11.32
N GLY A 134 10.73 35.67 11.62
CA GLY A 134 10.94 34.62 10.62
C GLY A 134 12.35 34.63 10.01
N VAL A 135 13.29 35.33 10.62
CA VAL A 135 14.67 35.50 10.13
C VAL A 135 15.63 35.25 11.29
N LEU A 136 16.56 34.29 11.12
CA LEU A 136 17.65 34.08 12.07
C LEU A 136 18.69 35.22 11.93
N PRO A 137 19.23 35.73 13.04
CA PRO A 137 20.28 36.76 13.02
C PRO A 137 21.60 36.26 12.44
#